data_AF-A0A1M6E8R3-F1
#
_entry.id   AF-A0A1M6E8R3-F1
#
_cell.length_a   1.000
_cell.length_b   1.000
_cell.length_c   1.000
_cell.angle_alpha   90.00
_cell.angle_beta   90.00
_cell.angle_gamma   90.00
#
_symmetry.space_group_name_H-M   'P 1'
#
loop_
_entity.id
_entity.type
_entity.pdbx_description
1 polymer ?
#
loop_
_entity_poly.entity_id
_entity_poly.type
_entity_poly.pdbx_seq_one_letter_code
_entity_poly.pdbx_strand_id
1 'polypeptide(L)'
;MNDNRAVSKNFLEAFWEKGALSPFLAKIKEDNSGLQLRFRGNDTPEAITIYYNNHIVWKISKHTRGYKVEVSANHAKGSRKEKLLEHLRREPLGFITNSKHAQSYPYVIKESFDKRFVDLTYNMMVDVIKEFFGVAKYQEKRIQQELFETLTDSQDGLYVYDLEFKQRKCKFENEPDMLAVRYSGGIPQAIVFIEVKSTWKACEDETSGLTKHLDGMDHYIKESPFLDNRKQEAHDIISAYKDLKLHNPPKIVPDPDSLKRFEMMIILTNTATDYYHEHEEIIQQYIREKKYNCKIMEWC
;
A
#
# COMPACT_ATOMS: atom_id res chain seq x y z
N MET A 1 -8.57 -17.03 -13.11
CA MET A 1 -9.24 -15.76 -12.72
C MET A 1 -8.17 -14.71 -12.47
N ASN A 2 -8.24 -13.54 -13.10
CA ASN A 2 -7.21 -12.51 -12.94
C ASN A 2 -7.44 -11.73 -11.63
N ASP A 3 -6.62 -11.94 -10.61
CA ASP A 3 -6.53 -11.11 -9.39
C ASP A 3 -5.16 -10.44 -9.47
N ASN A 4 -5.10 -9.34 -10.23
CA ASN A 4 -3.91 -8.56 -10.55
C ASN A 4 -4.17 -7.10 -10.16
N ARG A 5 -3.26 -6.52 -9.37
CA ARG A 5 -3.34 -5.18 -8.78
C ARG A 5 -2.86 -4.08 -9.72
N ALA A 6 -2.18 -4.39 -10.81
CA ALA A 6 -1.87 -3.40 -11.84
C ALA A 6 -3.15 -2.92 -12.54
N VAL A 7 -3.22 -1.63 -12.84
CA VAL A 7 -4.36 -1.04 -13.56
C VAL A 7 -4.15 -1.11 -15.07
N SER A 8 -5.24 -1.05 -15.82
CA SER A 8 -5.19 -0.96 -17.27
C SER A 8 -4.44 0.28 -17.73
N LYS A 9 -3.75 0.17 -18.87
CA LYS A 9 -3.04 1.28 -19.52
C LYS A 9 -3.95 2.50 -19.69
N ASN A 10 -5.16 2.32 -20.20
CA ASN A 10 -6.11 3.42 -20.37
C ASN A 10 -6.47 4.14 -19.05
N PHE A 11 -6.43 3.45 -17.91
CA PHE A 11 -6.62 4.13 -16.62
C PHE A 11 -5.37 4.90 -16.19
N LEU A 12 -4.19 4.30 -16.38
CA LEU A 12 -2.90 4.93 -16.09
C LEU A 12 -2.71 6.23 -16.90
N GLU A 13 -3.07 6.22 -18.18
CA GLU A 13 -2.99 7.38 -19.08
C GLU A 13 -3.80 8.59 -18.59
N ALA A 14 -4.85 8.36 -17.79
CA ALA A 14 -5.63 9.45 -17.19
C ALA A 14 -4.80 10.29 -16.21
N PHE A 15 -3.69 9.77 -15.67
CA PHE A 15 -2.78 10.49 -14.77
C PHE A 15 -1.65 11.23 -15.48
N TRP A 16 -1.42 10.99 -16.78
CA TRP A 16 -0.39 11.69 -17.54
C TRP A 16 -0.68 13.20 -17.63
N GLU A 17 0.30 14.02 -18.05
CA GLU A 17 0.26 15.50 -17.94
C GLU A 17 -1.04 16.15 -18.46
N LYS A 18 -1.64 15.61 -19.52
CA LYS A 18 -2.89 16.11 -20.12
C LYS A 18 -4.14 15.28 -19.77
N GLY A 19 -3.98 14.28 -18.92
CA GLY A 19 -5.06 13.39 -18.49
C GLY A 19 -5.97 14.05 -17.46
N ALA A 20 -7.19 13.53 -17.35
CA ALA A 20 -8.23 14.01 -16.44
C ALA A 20 -7.86 14.00 -14.94
N LEU A 21 -6.87 13.19 -14.57
CA LEU A 21 -6.39 12.97 -13.21
C LEU A 21 -4.96 13.51 -13.00
N SER A 22 -4.41 14.23 -13.99
CA SER A 22 -3.06 14.80 -13.90
C SER A 22 -2.82 15.69 -12.68
N PRO A 23 -3.82 16.45 -12.15
CA PRO A 23 -3.59 17.23 -10.94
C PRO A 23 -3.33 16.41 -9.68
N PHE A 24 -3.84 15.17 -9.60
CA PHE A 24 -3.51 14.27 -8.50
C PHE A 24 -2.05 13.81 -8.58
N LEU A 25 -1.58 13.46 -9.79
CA LEU A 25 -0.17 13.09 -9.99
C LEU A 25 0.76 14.26 -9.68
N ALA A 26 0.40 15.47 -10.11
CA ALA A 26 1.15 16.68 -9.78
C ALA A 26 1.27 16.87 -8.26
N LYS A 27 0.17 16.65 -7.51
CA LYS A 27 0.17 16.75 -6.05
C LYS A 27 1.04 15.69 -5.39
N ILE A 28 0.99 14.44 -5.86
CA ILE A 28 1.82 13.35 -5.34
C ILE A 28 3.31 13.66 -5.51
N LYS A 29 3.69 14.28 -6.64
CA LYS A 29 5.07 14.64 -6.96
C LYS A 29 5.62 15.86 -6.22
N GLU A 30 4.80 16.58 -5.44
CA GLU A 30 5.32 17.66 -4.60
C GLU A 30 6.22 17.07 -3.50
N ASP A 31 7.43 17.63 -3.34
CA ASP A 31 8.48 17.10 -2.44
C ASP A 31 8.02 16.84 -1.00
N ASN A 32 7.02 17.59 -0.52
CA ASN A 32 6.52 17.52 0.85
C ASN A 32 5.06 17.01 0.94
N SER A 33 4.56 16.35 -0.11
CA SER A 33 3.19 15.82 -0.08
C SER A 33 3.03 14.67 0.92
N GLY A 34 4.07 13.86 1.11
CA GLY A 34 4.00 12.59 1.85
C GLY A 34 2.97 11.61 1.28
N LEU A 35 2.56 11.79 0.02
CA LEU A 35 1.55 10.99 -0.63
C LEU A 35 2.14 9.78 -1.35
N GLN A 36 1.46 8.65 -1.23
CA GLN A 36 1.88 7.39 -1.78
C GLN A 36 0.80 6.78 -2.66
N LEU A 37 1.07 6.61 -3.95
CA LEU A 37 0.11 6.04 -4.91
C LEU A 37 0.25 4.53 -4.99
N ARG A 38 -0.87 3.81 -4.93
CA ARG A 38 -0.90 2.34 -5.12
C ARG A 38 -1.99 1.91 -6.08
N PHE A 39 -1.67 0.91 -6.90
CA PHE A 39 -2.59 0.34 -7.88
C PHE A 39 -3.45 -0.77 -7.25
N ARG A 40 -4.74 -0.80 -7.60
CA ARG A 40 -5.74 -1.76 -7.14
C ARG A 40 -6.60 -2.21 -8.34
N GLY A 41 -5.95 -2.77 -9.35
CA GLY A 41 -6.57 -3.31 -10.57
C GLY A 41 -7.50 -4.49 -10.34
N ASN A 42 -7.34 -5.17 -9.20
CA ASN A 42 -8.22 -6.25 -8.76
C ASN A 42 -9.51 -5.72 -8.08
N ASP A 43 -9.68 -4.40 -8.02
CA ASP A 43 -10.97 -3.78 -7.73
C ASP A 43 -11.92 -3.86 -8.92
N THR A 44 -13.22 -3.87 -8.62
CA THR A 44 -14.27 -3.76 -9.64
C THR A 44 -15.17 -2.58 -9.27
N PRO A 45 -15.11 -1.45 -10.01
CA PRO A 45 -14.13 -1.12 -11.05
C PRO A 45 -12.70 -1.02 -10.50
N GLU A 46 -11.70 -1.14 -11.37
CA GLU A 46 -10.30 -0.94 -11.00
C GLU A 46 -10.09 0.43 -10.33
N ALA A 47 -9.14 0.48 -9.40
CA ALA A 47 -8.89 1.68 -8.60
C ALA A 47 -7.40 2.00 -8.44
N ILE A 48 -7.12 3.26 -8.15
CA ILE A 48 -5.87 3.75 -7.59
C ILE A 48 -6.19 4.32 -6.22
N THR A 49 -5.42 3.91 -5.21
CA THR A 49 -5.55 4.43 -3.84
C THR A 49 -4.32 5.25 -3.52
N ILE A 50 -4.53 6.44 -2.97
CA ILE A 50 -3.47 7.38 -2.60
C ILE A 50 -3.52 7.53 -1.08
N TYR A 51 -2.37 7.32 -0.44
CA TYR A 51 -2.21 7.27 1.01
C TYR A 51 -1.38 8.43 1.53
N TYR A 52 -1.59 8.80 2.79
CA TYR A 52 -0.72 9.64 3.61
C TYR A 52 -0.54 8.96 4.97
N ASN A 53 0.69 8.69 5.41
CA ASN A 53 1.00 7.84 6.57
C ASN A 53 0.25 6.49 6.56
N ASN A 54 0.14 5.86 5.39
CA ASN A 54 -0.61 4.62 5.13
C ASN A 54 -2.12 4.70 5.51
N HIS A 55 -2.68 5.92 5.47
CA HIS A 55 -4.11 6.18 5.57
C HIS A 55 -4.65 6.72 4.24
N ILE A 56 -5.80 6.20 3.78
CA ILE A 56 -6.39 6.56 2.48
C ILE A 56 -6.77 8.04 2.47
N VAL A 57 -6.15 8.83 1.60
CA VAL A 57 -6.55 10.21 1.28
C VAL A 57 -7.59 10.16 0.16
N TRP A 58 -7.26 9.51 -0.95
CA TRP A 58 -8.16 9.34 -2.08
C TRP A 58 -8.22 7.88 -2.53
N LYS A 59 -9.41 7.45 -2.94
CA LYS A 59 -9.60 6.29 -3.80
C LYS A 59 -10.21 6.77 -5.11
N ILE A 60 -9.51 6.55 -6.21
CA ILE A 60 -9.92 7.00 -7.55
C ILE A 60 -10.25 5.76 -8.37
N SER A 61 -11.42 5.74 -9.00
CA SER A 61 -11.88 4.61 -9.82
C SER A 61 -12.61 5.09 -11.07
N LYS A 62 -12.69 4.23 -12.09
CA LYS A 62 -13.46 4.51 -13.31
C LYS A 62 -14.96 4.55 -13.01
N HIS A 63 -15.67 5.46 -13.67
CA HIS A 63 -17.12 5.57 -13.62
C HIS A 63 -17.68 5.82 -15.03
N THR A 64 -18.94 5.49 -15.27
CA THR A 64 -19.59 5.70 -16.58
C THR A 64 -19.68 7.16 -17.03
N ARG A 65 -19.38 8.12 -16.14
CA ARG A 65 -19.44 9.57 -16.37
C ARG A 65 -18.09 10.25 -16.13
N GLY A 66 -16.99 9.51 -16.24
CA GLY A 66 -15.64 9.98 -15.92
C GLY A 66 -15.00 9.18 -14.80
N TYR A 67 -14.60 9.85 -13.72
CA TYR A 67 -13.90 9.24 -12.61
C TYR A 67 -14.58 9.54 -11.29
N LYS A 68 -14.65 8.53 -10.43
CA LYS A 68 -15.13 8.65 -9.06
C LYS A 68 -13.94 8.82 -8.13
N VAL A 69 -13.90 9.93 -7.41
CA VAL A 69 -12.92 10.20 -6.35
C VAL A 69 -13.63 10.11 -5.01
N GLU A 70 -13.15 9.22 -4.15
CA GLU A 70 -13.65 9.00 -2.79
C GLU A 70 -12.61 9.44 -1.77
N VAL A 71 -13.05 10.02 -0.65
CA VAL A 71 -12.20 10.28 0.52
C VAL A 71 -12.65 9.40 1.69
N SER A 72 -11.76 9.05 2.62
CA SER A 72 -12.15 8.22 3.78
C SER A 72 -12.54 9.07 4.99
N ALA A 73 -13.84 9.18 5.26
CA ALA A 73 -14.33 9.86 6.46
C ALA A 73 -14.14 9.03 7.74
N ASN A 74 -13.78 7.75 7.62
CA ASN A 74 -13.57 6.84 8.75
C ASN A 74 -12.29 7.12 9.55
N HIS A 75 -11.40 7.95 9.00
CA HIS A 75 -10.26 8.49 9.74
C HIS A 75 -10.70 9.37 10.91
N ALA A 76 -11.84 10.05 10.77
CA ALA A 76 -12.46 10.80 11.86
C ALA A 76 -13.49 9.93 12.61
N LYS A 77 -13.57 10.09 13.94
CA LYS A 77 -14.59 9.44 14.78
C LYS A 77 -15.48 10.46 15.49
N GLY A 78 -16.73 10.05 15.76
CA GLY A 78 -17.71 10.85 16.49
C GLY A 78 -17.97 12.22 15.85
N SER A 79 -17.99 13.28 16.67
CA SER A 79 -18.30 14.65 16.23
C SER A 79 -17.34 15.20 15.17
N ARG A 80 -16.09 14.73 15.11
CA ARG A 80 -15.13 15.14 14.08
C ARG A 80 -15.52 14.63 12.69
N LYS A 81 -16.07 13.41 12.62
CA LYS A 81 -16.56 12.84 11.36
C LYS A 81 -17.69 13.71 10.80
N GLU A 82 -18.63 14.11 11.65
CA GLU A 82 -19.72 14.99 11.24
C GLU A 82 -19.21 16.36 10.77
N LYS A 83 -18.20 16.93 11.45
CA LYS A 83 -17.56 18.18 10.99
C LYS A 83 -16.92 18.04 9.62
N LEU A 84 -16.19 16.95 9.35
CA LEU A 84 -15.61 16.68 8.04
C LEU A 84 -16.69 16.54 6.96
N LEU A 85 -17.73 15.74 7.22
CA LEU A 85 -18.84 15.57 6.28
C LEU A 85 -19.56 16.89 5.99
N GLU A 86 -19.79 17.70 7.02
CA GLU A 86 -20.40 19.01 6.87
C GLU A 86 -19.52 19.97 6.06
N HIS A 87 -18.20 19.96 6.30
CA HIS A 87 -17.26 20.75 5.51
C HIS A 87 -17.30 20.33 4.03
N LEU A 88 -17.24 19.02 3.74
CA LEU A 88 -17.34 18.50 2.37
C LEU A 88 -18.67 18.86 1.67
N ARG A 89 -19.78 18.99 2.40
CA ARG A 89 -21.07 19.43 1.86
C ARG A 89 -21.10 20.92 1.52
N ARG A 90 -20.44 21.75 2.34
CA ARG A 90 -20.44 23.21 2.19
C ARG A 90 -19.53 23.68 1.07
N GLU A 91 -18.42 22.99 0.86
CA GLU A 91 -17.52 23.31 -0.24
C GLU A 91 -18.20 23.02 -1.59
N PRO A 92 -18.05 23.89 -2.62
CA PRO A 92 -18.62 23.70 -3.95
C PRO A 92 -17.86 22.61 -4.76
N LEU A 93 -17.40 21.56 -4.09
CA LEU A 93 -16.65 20.46 -4.67
C LEU A 93 -17.56 19.38 -5.26
N GLY A 94 -18.82 19.33 -4.81
CA GLY A 94 -19.85 18.43 -5.33
C GLY A 94 -19.81 17.03 -4.69
N PHE A 95 -19.38 16.93 -3.44
CA PHE A 95 -19.37 15.65 -2.73
C PHE A 95 -20.78 15.16 -2.43
N ILE A 96 -21.03 13.91 -2.78
CA ILE A 96 -22.17 13.15 -2.29
C ILE A 96 -21.79 12.60 -0.92
N THR A 97 -22.57 12.96 0.10
CA THR A 97 -22.35 12.54 1.51
C THR A 97 -23.53 11.78 2.13
N ASN A 98 -24.68 11.74 1.45
CA ASN A 98 -25.96 11.40 2.08
C ASN A 98 -26.36 9.93 1.92
N SER A 99 -25.64 9.14 1.11
CA SER A 99 -25.87 7.70 1.02
C SER A 99 -25.16 6.94 2.14
N LYS A 100 -25.64 5.73 2.47
CA LYS A 100 -25.00 4.87 3.49
C LYS A 100 -23.51 4.63 3.22
N HIS A 101 -23.13 4.45 1.96
CA HIS A 101 -21.72 4.35 1.56
C HIS A 101 -20.98 5.68 1.76
N ALA A 102 -21.59 6.77 1.30
CA ALA A 102 -21.01 8.11 1.36
C ALA A 102 -20.81 8.66 2.77
N GLN A 103 -21.49 8.11 3.78
CA GLN A 103 -21.21 8.44 5.18
C GLN A 103 -19.82 7.97 5.61
N SER A 104 -19.29 6.90 5.01
CA SER A 104 -17.94 6.40 5.28
C SER A 104 -16.94 6.85 4.22
N TYR A 105 -17.38 6.91 2.97
CA TYR A 105 -16.58 7.25 1.82
C TYR A 105 -17.31 8.28 0.95
N PRO A 106 -17.36 9.57 1.37
CA PRO A 106 -17.85 10.64 0.53
C PRO A 106 -17.16 10.62 -0.82
N TYR A 107 -17.91 10.88 -1.88
CA TYR A 107 -17.35 10.81 -3.23
C TYR A 107 -17.91 11.88 -4.16
N VAL A 108 -17.16 12.13 -5.22
CA VAL A 108 -17.54 13.00 -6.32
C VAL A 108 -17.26 12.28 -7.64
N ILE A 109 -18.07 12.55 -8.67
CA ILE A 109 -17.88 12.01 -10.02
C ILE A 109 -17.74 13.17 -10.99
N LYS A 110 -16.62 13.24 -11.70
CA LYS A 110 -16.35 14.25 -12.74
C LYS A 110 -15.54 13.65 -13.88
N GLU A 111 -15.65 14.24 -15.06
CA GLU A 111 -14.81 13.89 -16.21
C GLU A 111 -13.35 14.31 -16.04
N SER A 112 -13.10 15.40 -15.30
CA SER A 112 -11.77 15.89 -14.94
C SER A 112 -11.80 16.62 -13.60
N PHE A 113 -10.62 16.78 -13.01
CA PHE A 113 -10.41 17.50 -11.77
C PHE A 113 -9.40 18.62 -11.98
N ASP A 114 -9.49 19.68 -11.19
CA ASP A 114 -8.56 20.80 -11.22
C ASP A 114 -7.65 20.80 -9.99
N LYS A 115 -6.61 21.65 -10.01
CA LYS A 115 -5.67 21.81 -8.90
C LYS A 115 -6.38 22.22 -7.60
N ARG A 116 -7.39 23.10 -7.70
CA ARG A 116 -8.13 23.61 -6.53
C ARG A 116 -8.84 22.47 -5.79
N PHE A 117 -9.50 21.58 -6.51
CA PHE A 117 -10.15 20.40 -5.93
C PHE A 117 -9.13 19.53 -5.18
N VAL A 118 -8.00 19.25 -5.82
CA VAL A 118 -6.96 18.39 -5.25
C VAL A 118 -6.35 19.02 -4.00
N ASP A 119 -5.97 20.30 -4.03
CA ASP A 119 -5.36 20.97 -2.88
C ASP A 119 -6.32 21.07 -1.68
N LEU A 120 -7.58 21.45 -1.91
CA LEU A 120 -8.57 21.55 -0.84
C LEU A 120 -8.82 20.19 -0.18
N THR A 121 -9.05 19.15 -0.98
CA THR A 121 -9.31 17.81 -0.42
C THR A 121 -8.08 17.20 0.22
N TYR A 122 -6.89 17.44 -0.33
CA TYR A 122 -5.62 17.04 0.28
C TYR A 122 -5.48 17.63 1.69
N ASN A 123 -5.59 18.96 1.82
CA ASN A 123 -5.42 19.64 3.11
C ASN A 123 -6.44 19.13 4.14
N MET A 124 -7.72 19.06 3.75
CA MET A 124 -8.78 18.56 4.64
C MET A 124 -8.49 17.15 5.14
N MET A 125 -8.09 16.24 4.25
CA MET A 125 -7.87 14.84 4.62
C MET A 125 -6.58 14.64 5.40
N VAL A 126 -5.50 15.30 5.01
CA VAL A 126 -4.22 15.22 5.73
C VAL A 126 -4.33 15.82 7.13
N ASP A 127 -5.04 16.94 7.31
CA ASP A 127 -5.26 17.53 8.62
C ASP A 127 -6.03 16.58 9.54
N VAL A 128 -7.09 15.94 9.03
CA VAL A 128 -7.84 14.92 9.79
C VAL A 128 -6.95 13.72 10.14
N ILE A 129 -6.13 13.26 9.21
CA ILE A 129 -5.21 12.15 9.46
C ILE A 129 -4.18 12.54 10.53
N LYS A 130 -3.56 13.73 10.44
CA LYS A 130 -2.61 14.22 11.45
C LYS A 130 -3.26 14.39 12.82
N GLU A 131 -4.46 14.96 12.89
CA GLU A 131 -5.16 15.18 14.15
C GLU A 131 -5.54 13.86 14.84
N PHE A 132 -5.88 12.82 14.07
CA PHE A 132 -6.37 11.55 14.62
C PHE A 132 -5.27 10.50 14.80
N PHE A 133 -4.34 10.41 13.84
CA PHE A 133 -3.29 9.41 13.77
C PHE A 133 -1.89 9.96 14.06
N GLY A 134 -1.74 11.27 14.27
CA GLY A 134 -0.47 11.89 14.69
C GLY A 134 -0.08 11.57 16.14
N VAL A 135 -0.96 10.93 16.92
CA VAL A 135 -0.67 10.39 18.27
C VAL A 135 -0.03 9.00 18.16
N ALA A 136 0.82 8.64 19.14
CA ALA A 136 1.64 7.42 19.19
C ALA A 136 0.91 6.06 18.98
N LYS A 137 -0.43 6.06 18.90
CA LYS A 137 -1.27 4.86 18.81
C LYS A 137 -1.23 4.16 17.43
N TYR A 138 -0.68 4.79 16.39
CA TYR A 138 -0.73 4.28 15.01
C TYR A 138 0.64 4.29 14.32
N GLN A 139 1.69 4.02 15.09
CA GLN A 139 3.07 4.02 14.62
C GLN A 139 3.32 3.01 13.49
N GLU A 140 2.73 1.81 13.55
CA GLU A 140 3.00 0.75 12.55
C GLU A 140 2.65 1.18 11.12
N LYS A 141 1.46 1.75 10.89
CA LYS A 141 1.07 2.26 9.56
C LYS A 141 2.00 3.35 9.04
N ARG A 142 2.44 4.26 9.92
CA ARG A 142 3.41 5.29 9.55
C ARG A 142 4.77 4.68 9.21
N ILE A 143 5.24 3.73 10.02
CA ILE A 143 6.50 3.00 9.80
C ILE A 143 6.45 2.19 8.50
N GLN A 144 5.33 1.52 8.20
CA GLN A 144 5.14 0.82 6.92
C GLN A 144 5.27 1.77 5.72
N GLN A 145 4.74 3.00 5.81
CA GLN A 145 4.93 3.99 4.75
C GLN A 145 6.38 4.48 4.67
N GLU A 146 7.02 4.76 5.80
CA GLU A 146 8.42 5.19 5.88
C GLU A 146 9.38 4.12 5.33
N LEU A 147 9.12 2.86 5.65
CA LEU A 147 9.81 1.69 5.08
C LEU A 147 9.61 1.62 3.57
N PHE A 148 8.37 1.82 3.08
CA PHE A 148 8.14 1.86 1.65
C PHE A 148 8.97 2.96 0.97
N GLU A 149 8.96 4.17 1.52
CA GLU A 149 9.72 5.31 0.97
C GLU A 149 11.22 5.01 0.97
N THR A 150 11.77 4.55 2.08
CA THR A 150 13.21 4.30 2.19
C THR A 150 13.67 3.11 1.35
N LEU A 151 12.86 2.06 1.26
CA LEU A 151 13.19 0.85 0.49
C LEU A 151 12.86 1.00 -1.01
N THR A 152 12.15 2.04 -1.44
CA THR A 152 11.97 2.31 -2.89
C THR A 152 13.15 3.05 -3.49
N ASP A 153 13.99 3.68 -2.68
CA ASP A 153 15.16 4.42 -3.18
C ASP A 153 16.36 3.52 -3.53
N SER A 154 16.30 2.23 -3.20
CA SER A 154 17.42 1.31 -3.39
C SER A 154 17.45 0.71 -4.81
N GLN A 155 18.47 1.06 -5.60
CA GLN A 155 18.71 0.48 -6.94
C GLN A 155 19.27 -0.96 -6.90
N ASP A 156 19.76 -1.38 -5.74
CA ASP A 156 20.21 -2.75 -5.45
C ASP A 156 19.70 -3.17 -4.07
N GLY A 157 19.52 -4.46 -3.78
CA GLY A 157 18.95 -4.90 -2.50
C GLY A 157 17.44 -5.15 -2.57
N LEU A 158 16.58 -4.29 -2.01
CA LEU A 158 15.14 -4.53 -1.93
C LEU A 158 14.40 -3.31 -2.49
N TYR A 159 13.46 -3.53 -3.42
CA TYR A 159 12.58 -2.48 -3.96
C TYR A 159 11.12 -2.82 -3.67
N VAL A 160 10.47 -2.07 -2.79
CA VAL A 160 9.07 -2.30 -2.40
C VAL A 160 8.14 -1.67 -3.43
N TYR A 161 7.32 -2.44 -4.13
CA TYR A 161 6.44 -1.90 -5.17
C TYR A 161 4.98 -1.77 -4.74
N ASP A 162 4.60 -2.37 -3.62
CA ASP A 162 3.23 -2.31 -3.11
C ASP A 162 3.16 -2.32 -1.58
N LEU A 163 2.09 -1.69 -1.07
CA LEU A 163 1.76 -1.52 0.34
C LEU A 163 0.29 -1.90 0.56
N GLU A 164 -0.07 -2.42 1.74
CA GLU A 164 -1.40 -2.93 2.09
C GLU A 164 -1.83 -4.05 1.12
N PHE A 165 -1.02 -5.12 1.08
CA PHE A 165 -1.36 -6.28 0.29
C PHE A 165 -2.65 -6.94 0.81
N LYS A 166 -3.50 -7.35 -0.14
CA LYS A 166 -4.76 -8.04 0.13
C LYS A 166 -5.18 -8.85 -1.07
N GLN A 167 -5.31 -10.16 -0.90
CA GLN A 167 -5.89 -11.06 -1.89
C GLN A 167 -7.42 -10.98 -1.80
N ARG A 168 -8.10 -10.83 -2.93
CA ARG A 168 -9.57 -10.67 -2.94
C ARG A 168 -10.32 -11.97 -3.18
N LYS A 169 -9.80 -12.81 -4.08
CA LYS A 169 -10.53 -14.01 -4.56
C LYS A 169 -10.33 -15.26 -3.71
N CYS A 170 -9.36 -15.26 -2.81
CA CYS A 170 -9.29 -16.24 -1.73
C CYS A 170 -8.81 -15.55 -0.47
N LYS A 171 -9.26 -16.06 0.68
CA LYS A 171 -8.80 -15.58 1.98
C LYS A 171 -7.63 -16.45 2.39
N PHE A 172 -6.44 -15.87 2.35
CA PHE A 172 -5.32 -16.37 3.12
C PHE A 172 -5.28 -15.60 4.44
N GLU A 173 -4.94 -16.31 5.52
CA GLU A 173 -4.71 -15.67 6.81
C GLU A 173 -3.27 -15.13 6.87
N ASN A 174 -3.06 -14.08 7.64
CA ASN A 174 -1.74 -13.46 7.87
C ASN A 174 -1.00 -13.12 6.56
N GLU A 175 -1.73 -12.45 5.67
CA GLU A 175 -1.17 -11.86 4.46
C GLU A 175 -0.09 -10.83 4.82
N PRO A 176 0.96 -10.68 3.97
CA PRO A 176 2.00 -9.69 4.21
C PRO A 176 1.43 -8.26 4.15
N ASP A 177 2.11 -7.34 4.80
CA ASP A 177 1.84 -5.90 4.66
C ASP A 177 2.26 -5.35 3.28
N MET A 178 3.40 -5.81 2.77
CA MET A 178 4.06 -5.24 1.58
C MET A 178 4.58 -6.32 0.63
N LEU A 179 4.73 -5.94 -0.65
CA LEU A 179 5.40 -6.74 -1.67
C LEU A 179 6.59 -5.98 -2.27
N ALA A 180 7.68 -6.70 -2.49
CA ALA A 180 8.91 -6.17 -3.04
C ALA A 180 9.56 -7.11 -4.04
N VAL A 181 10.57 -6.59 -4.74
CA VAL A 181 11.49 -7.37 -5.56
C VAL A 181 12.90 -7.23 -4.98
N ARG A 182 13.59 -8.36 -4.79
CA ARG A 182 15.01 -8.35 -4.45
C ARG A 182 15.84 -8.14 -5.70
N TYR A 183 16.81 -7.22 -5.63
CA TYR A 183 17.84 -6.98 -6.64
C TYR A 183 19.22 -7.37 -6.11
N SER A 184 20.07 -7.86 -7.00
CA SER A 184 21.51 -8.07 -6.76
C SER A 184 22.28 -7.62 -7.99
N GLY A 185 23.19 -6.65 -7.84
CA GLY A 185 23.86 -6.03 -8.98
C GLY A 185 22.89 -5.37 -9.96
N GLY A 186 21.74 -4.89 -9.46
CA GLY A 186 20.67 -4.32 -10.29
C GLY A 186 19.85 -5.34 -11.08
N ILE A 187 20.07 -6.65 -10.87
CA ILE A 187 19.32 -7.74 -11.53
C ILE A 187 18.25 -8.27 -10.56
N PRO A 188 16.98 -8.37 -10.97
CA PRO A 188 15.88 -8.90 -10.15
C PRO A 188 16.08 -10.40 -9.86
N GLN A 189 15.80 -10.81 -8.62
CA GLN A 189 16.14 -12.15 -8.11
C GLN A 189 14.93 -12.94 -7.58
N ALA A 190 14.03 -12.26 -6.87
CA ALA A 190 12.93 -12.88 -6.15
C ALA A 190 11.83 -11.86 -5.84
N ILE A 191 10.60 -12.35 -5.68
CA ILE A 191 9.52 -11.58 -5.03
C ILE A 191 9.63 -11.80 -3.53
N VAL A 192 9.52 -10.72 -2.75
CA VAL A 192 9.64 -10.75 -1.30
C VAL A 192 8.31 -10.32 -0.68
N PHE A 193 7.79 -11.18 0.19
CA PHE A 193 6.61 -10.96 1.02
C PHE A 193 7.09 -10.38 2.34
N ILE A 194 6.63 -9.18 2.68
CA ILE A 194 7.16 -8.43 3.82
C ILE A 194 6.06 -8.20 4.85
N GLU A 195 6.32 -8.60 6.09
CA GLU A 195 5.52 -8.26 7.27
C GLU A 195 6.28 -7.26 8.15
N VAL A 196 5.59 -6.28 8.71
CA VAL A 196 6.16 -5.32 9.65
C VAL A 196 5.52 -5.50 11.02
N LYS A 197 6.35 -5.65 12.06
CA LYS A 197 5.89 -5.63 13.45
C LYS A 197 6.53 -4.46 14.18
N SER A 198 5.69 -3.65 14.84
CA SER A 198 6.16 -2.48 15.60
C SER A 198 5.99 -2.58 17.11
N THR A 199 5.33 -3.62 17.62
CA THR A 199 5.15 -3.78 19.07
C THR A 199 5.42 -5.21 19.50
N TRP A 200 5.90 -5.35 20.73
CA TRP A 200 6.02 -6.65 21.43
C TRP A 200 4.75 -7.50 21.25
N LYS A 201 3.59 -6.92 21.58
CA LYS A 201 2.30 -7.60 21.51
C LYS A 201 1.95 -8.09 20.09
N ALA A 202 2.36 -7.36 19.06
CA ALA A 202 2.12 -7.79 17.67
C ALA A 202 2.97 -9.01 17.27
N CYS A 203 3.98 -9.37 18.05
CA CYS A 203 4.80 -10.54 17.83
C CYS A 203 4.28 -11.79 18.56
N GLU A 204 3.46 -11.62 19.60
CA GLU A 204 2.93 -12.73 20.41
C GLU A 204 1.96 -13.62 19.61
N ASP A 205 2.17 -14.93 19.71
CA ASP A 205 1.51 -15.97 18.89
C ASP A 205 0.07 -16.32 19.32
N GLU A 206 -0.79 -15.31 19.45
CA GLU A 206 -2.23 -15.54 19.60
C GLU A 206 -2.88 -15.82 18.24
N THR A 207 -3.22 -14.76 17.50
CA THR A 207 -3.98 -14.84 16.23
C THR A 207 -3.19 -14.35 15.02
N SER A 208 -2.21 -13.47 15.23
CA SER A 208 -1.45 -12.77 14.18
C SER A 208 -0.01 -12.45 14.61
N GLY A 209 0.56 -13.30 15.47
CA GLY A 209 1.94 -13.21 15.94
C GLY A 209 2.96 -13.52 14.85
N LEU A 210 4.25 -13.46 15.21
CA LEU A 210 5.35 -13.58 14.27
C LEU A 210 5.35 -14.93 13.54
N THR A 211 5.18 -16.05 14.27
CA THR A 211 5.19 -17.37 13.63
C THR A 211 3.95 -17.60 12.78
N LYS A 212 2.81 -17.01 13.15
CA LYS A 212 1.56 -17.05 12.37
C LYS A 212 1.69 -16.34 11.03
N HIS A 213 2.39 -15.22 10.95
CA HIS A 213 2.70 -14.56 9.67
C HIS A 213 3.69 -15.35 8.83
N LEU A 214 4.70 -15.97 9.44
CA LEU A 214 5.59 -16.87 8.71
C LEU A 214 4.82 -18.04 8.09
N ASP A 215 3.96 -18.71 8.86
CA ASP A 215 3.12 -19.81 8.38
C ASP A 215 2.15 -19.35 7.28
N GLY A 216 1.50 -18.20 7.45
CA GLY A 216 0.54 -17.66 6.49
C GLY A 216 1.19 -17.28 5.15
N MET A 217 2.33 -16.60 5.19
CA MET A 217 3.08 -16.25 3.98
C MET A 217 3.66 -17.49 3.29
N ASP A 218 4.21 -18.46 4.02
CA ASP A 218 4.72 -19.71 3.44
C ASP A 218 3.60 -20.53 2.80
N HIS A 219 2.45 -20.64 3.48
CA HIS A 219 1.25 -21.28 2.93
C HIS A 219 0.78 -20.59 1.66
N TYR A 220 0.76 -19.25 1.63
CA TYR A 220 0.48 -18.50 0.41
C TYR A 220 1.47 -18.84 -0.72
N ILE A 221 2.78 -18.85 -0.42
CA ILE A 221 3.83 -19.13 -1.40
C ILE A 221 3.75 -20.56 -1.95
N LYS A 222 3.24 -21.53 -1.18
CA LYS A 222 3.13 -22.92 -1.63
C LYS A 222 1.82 -23.23 -2.35
N GLU A 223 0.71 -22.67 -1.87
CA GLU A 223 -0.63 -23.12 -2.26
C GLU A 223 -1.39 -22.09 -3.11
N SER A 224 -0.93 -20.84 -3.21
CA SER A 224 -1.66 -19.81 -3.95
C SER A 224 -1.61 -20.04 -5.47
N PRO A 225 -2.76 -20.10 -6.16
CA PRO A 225 -2.81 -20.15 -7.62
C PRO A 225 -2.48 -18.79 -8.27
N PHE A 226 -2.12 -17.78 -7.47
CA PHE A 226 -1.91 -16.40 -7.92
C PHE A 226 -0.44 -15.96 -7.94
N LEU A 227 0.52 -16.87 -7.74
CA LEU A 227 1.94 -16.52 -7.75
C LEU A 227 2.42 -15.93 -9.07
N ASP A 228 1.95 -16.45 -10.20
CA ASP A 228 2.28 -15.87 -11.50
C ASP A 228 1.67 -14.48 -11.67
N ASN A 229 0.50 -14.20 -11.06
CA ASN A 229 -0.03 -12.84 -11.00
C ASN A 229 0.88 -11.92 -10.19
N ARG A 230 1.54 -12.39 -9.11
CA ARG A 230 2.48 -11.57 -8.32
C ARG A 230 3.71 -11.18 -9.15
N LYS A 231 4.21 -12.10 -9.99
CA LYS A 231 5.31 -11.81 -10.95
C LYS A 231 4.89 -10.77 -11.98
N GLN A 232 3.70 -10.95 -12.56
CA GLN A 232 3.15 -10.00 -13.51
C GLN A 232 2.90 -8.63 -12.88
N GLU A 233 2.40 -8.59 -11.64
CA GLU A 233 2.21 -7.35 -10.89
C GLU A 233 3.50 -6.60 -10.64
N ALA A 234 4.57 -7.31 -10.24
CA ALA A 234 5.87 -6.68 -10.03
C ALA A 234 6.35 -6.00 -11.33
N HIS A 235 6.24 -6.67 -12.47
CA HIS A 235 6.55 -6.08 -13.77
C HIS A 235 5.67 -4.85 -14.06
N ASP A 236 4.35 -5.01 -14.00
CA ASP A 236 3.40 -4.00 -14.46
C ASP A 236 3.37 -2.76 -13.57
N ILE A 237 3.43 -2.95 -12.24
CA ILE A 237 3.43 -1.85 -11.27
C ILE A 237 4.74 -1.07 -11.34
N ILE A 238 5.89 -1.74 -11.41
CA ILE A 238 7.19 -1.06 -11.52
C ILE A 238 7.29 -0.32 -12.85
N SER A 239 6.79 -0.91 -13.95
CA SER A 239 6.67 -0.22 -15.24
C SER A 239 5.79 1.03 -15.14
N ALA A 240 4.64 0.92 -14.49
CA ALA A 240 3.74 2.05 -14.30
C ALA A 240 4.37 3.17 -13.47
N TYR A 241 5.11 2.84 -12.40
CA TYR A 241 5.88 3.85 -11.64
C TYR A 241 6.97 4.51 -12.49
N LYS A 242 7.63 3.76 -13.39
CA LYS A 242 8.61 4.31 -14.35
C LYS A 242 7.96 5.29 -15.32
N ASP A 243 6.82 4.93 -15.89
CA ASP A 243 6.07 5.79 -16.80
C ASP A 243 5.57 7.06 -16.10
N LEU A 244 5.10 6.93 -14.86
CA LEU A 244 4.65 8.06 -14.05
C LEU A 244 5.79 8.85 -13.42
N LYS A 245 7.04 8.37 -13.48
CA LYS A 245 8.20 8.95 -12.76
C LYS A 245 7.93 9.10 -11.26
N LEU A 246 7.53 8.01 -10.61
CA LEU A 246 7.26 7.92 -9.17
C LEU A 246 8.15 6.86 -8.52
N HIS A 247 8.49 7.04 -7.23
CA HIS A 247 9.13 6.02 -6.39
C HIS A 247 10.44 5.45 -6.95
N ASN A 248 11.25 6.29 -7.61
CA ASN A 248 12.62 5.99 -8.05
C ASN A 248 12.82 4.56 -8.58
N PRO A 249 12.09 4.15 -9.63
CA PRO A 249 12.01 2.75 -10.03
C PRO A 249 13.37 2.23 -10.48
N PRO A 250 13.65 0.93 -10.29
CA PRO A 250 14.90 0.32 -10.68
C PRO A 250 15.11 0.45 -12.20
N LYS A 251 16.37 0.54 -12.62
CA LYS A 251 16.73 0.61 -14.05
C LYS A 251 16.15 -0.55 -14.84
N ILE A 252 16.29 -1.77 -14.30
CA ILE A 252 15.79 -3.01 -14.86
C ILE A 252 14.45 -3.33 -14.21
N VAL A 253 13.39 -3.33 -15.01
CA VAL A 253 12.06 -3.83 -14.62
C VAL A 253 12.12 -5.36 -14.66
N PRO A 254 11.52 -6.08 -13.68
CA PRO A 254 11.60 -7.53 -13.65
C PRO A 254 10.77 -8.14 -14.77
N ASP A 255 11.39 -9.01 -15.55
CA ASP A 255 10.67 -9.95 -16.43
C ASP A 255 9.98 -11.00 -15.54
N PRO A 256 8.66 -11.21 -15.65
CA PRO A 256 7.94 -12.21 -14.86
C PRO A 256 8.60 -13.60 -14.90
N ASP A 257 9.13 -14.04 -16.04
CA ASP A 257 9.74 -15.37 -16.18
C ASP A 257 11.11 -15.49 -15.49
N SER A 258 11.75 -14.35 -15.20
CA SER A 258 13.01 -14.29 -14.47
C SER A 258 12.82 -14.45 -12.95
N LEU A 259 11.62 -14.14 -12.43
CA LEU A 259 11.29 -14.20 -11.00
C LEU A 259 10.92 -15.63 -10.58
N LYS A 260 11.93 -16.49 -10.43
CA LYS A 260 11.74 -17.92 -10.10
C LYS A 260 11.62 -18.21 -8.61
N ARG A 261 11.89 -17.23 -7.75
CA ARG A 261 11.97 -17.41 -6.29
C ARG A 261 11.02 -16.49 -5.55
N PHE A 262 10.56 -17.00 -4.42
CA PHE A 262 9.76 -16.29 -3.44
C PHE A 262 10.46 -16.33 -2.09
N GLU A 263 10.47 -15.20 -1.41
CA GLU A 263 11.12 -14.99 -0.12
C GLU A 263 10.14 -14.34 0.85
N MET A 264 10.38 -14.55 2.13
CA MET A 264 9.70 -13.85 3.22
C MET A 264 10.68 -12.91 3.93
N MET A 265 10.17 -11.82 4.46
CA MET A 265 10.92 -10.91 5.31
C MET A 265 10.03 -10.42 6.45
N ILE A 266 10.56 -10.45 7.67
CA ILE A 266 9.95 -9.79 8.82
C ILE A 266 10.80 -8.57 9.16
N ILE A 267 10.19 -7.39 9.19
CA ILE A 267 10.82 -6.15 9.63
C ILE A 267 10.32 -5.82 11.03
N LEU A 268 11.25 -5.73 11.97
CA LEU A 268 10.97 -5.46 13.38
C LEU A 268 11.38 -4.03 13.73
N THR A 269 10.50 -3.32 14.43
CA THR A 269 10.72 -1.94 14.87
C THR A 269 10.25 -1.74 16.31
N ASN A 270 10.78 -0.73 17.00
CA ASN A 270 10.45 -0.40 18.39
C ASN A 270 10.47 -1.65 19.30
N THR A 271 9.47 -1.86 20.16
CA THR A 271 9.46 -2.98 21.12
C THR A 271 9.30 -4.37 20.49
N ALA A 272 9.11 -4.47 19.16
CA ALA A 272 9.18 -5.75 18.47
C ALA A 272 10.63 -6.27 18.35
N THR A 273 11.63 -5.39 18.33
CA THR A 273 13.05 -5.81 18.35
C THR A 273 13.39 -6.47 19.69
N ASP A 274 12.92 -5.88 20.79
CA ASP A 274 13.13 -6.41 22.14
C ASP A 274 12.51 -7.81 22.28
N TYR A 275 11.28 -7.99 21.77
CA TYR A 275 10.62 -9.30 21.72
C TYR A 275 11.49 -10.33 20.99
N TYR A 276 12.01 -9.97 19.82
CA TYR A 276 12.83 -10.87 19.03
C TYR A 276 14.14 -11.21 19.74
N HIS A 277 14.83 -10.26 20.38
CA HIS A 277 16.06 -10.55 21.13
C HIS A 277 15.82 -11.51 22.30
N GLU A 278 14.69 -11.38 23.01
CA GLU A 278 14.34 -12.31 24.10
C GLU A 278 13.91 -13.71 23.61
N HIS A 279 13.51 -13.85 22.34
CA HIS A 279 12.98 -15.09 21.77
C HIS A 279 13.76 -15.58 20.54
N GLU A 280 14.96 -15.05 20.30
CA GLU A 280 15.70 -15.23 19.04
C GLU A 280 15.96 -16.70 18.75
N GLU A 281 16.44 -17.45 19.75
CA GLU A 281 16.78 -18.86 19.59
C GLU A 281 15.56 -19.68 19.14
N ILE A 282 14.39 -19.43 19.75
CA ILE A 282 13.14 -20.13 19.46
C ILE A 282 12.66 -19.77 18.05
N ILE A 283 12.67 -18.49 17.69
CA ILE A 283 12.21 -18.00 16.38
C ILE A 283 13.12 -18.53 15.26
N GLN A 284 14.44 -18.46 15.46
CA GLN A 284 15.41 -18.96 14.49
C GLN A 284 15.36 -20.49 14.37
N GLN A 285 15.13 -21.21 15.47
CA GLN A 285 14.87 -22.65 15.42
C GLN A 285 13.61 -22.95 14.61
N TYR A 286 12.52 -22.22 14.84
CA TYR A 286 11.26 -22.39 14.10
C TYR A 286 11.45 -22.20 12.59
N ILE A 287 12.14 -21.13 12.18
CA ILE A 287 12.47 -20.84 10.76
C ILE A 287 13.28 -21.98 10.15
N ARG A 288 14.30 -22.50 10.87
CA ARG A 288 15.16 -23.60 10.39
C ARG A 288 14.40 -24.91 10.26
N GLU A 289 13.62 -25.30 11.26
CA GLU A 289 12.86 -26.55 11.28
C GLU A 289 11.82 -26.59 10.15
N LYS A 290 11.14 -25.47 9.92
CA LYS A 290 10.15 -25.32 8.84
C LYS A 290 10.78 -25.08 7.47
N LYS A 291 12.10 -24.83 7.42
CA LYS A 291 12.88 -24.50 6.22
C LYS A 291 12.32 -23.27 5.49
N TYR A 292 11.90 -22.26 6.24
CA TYR A 292 11.40 -21.02 5.68
C TYR A 292 12.52 -20.24 4.99
N ASN A 293 12.25 -19.79 3.76
CA ASN A 293 13.12 -18.84 3.05
C ASN A 293 12.85 -17.42 3.56
N CYS A 294 13.25 -17.16 4.81
CA CYS A 294 12.92 -15.95 5.53
C CYS A 294 14.17 -15.21 6.02
N LYS A 295 14.12 -13.87 5.97
CA LYS A 295 15.08 -12.99 6.64
C LYS A 295 14.36 -12.11 7.67
N ILE A 296 14.90 -12.04 8.88
CA ILE A 296 14.51 -11.04 9.88
C ILE A 296 15.44 -9.83 9.75
N MET A 297 14.85 -8.64 9.78
CA MET A 297 15.56 -7.36 9.72
C MET A 297 15.07 -6.46 10.85
N GLU A 298 15.99 -5.90 11.61
CA GLU A 298 15.71 -4.83 12.56
C GLU A 298 15.82 -3.49 11.86
N TRP A 299 14.88 -2.59 12.12
CA TRP A 299 14.87 -1.23 11.58
C TRP A 299 14.79 -0.22 12.72
N CYS A 300 15.82 0.62 12.82
CA CYS A 300 16.02 1.62 13.86
C CYS A 300 15.67 3.03 13.37
#